data_AF-A0A847VKW3-F1
#
_entry.id   AF-A0A847VKW3-F1
#
_cell.length_a   1.000
_cell.length_b   1.000
_cell.length_c   1.000
_cell.angle_alpha   90.00
_cell.angle_beta   90.00
_cell.angle_gamma   90.00
#
_symmetry.space_group_name_H-M   'P 1'
#
loop_
_entity.id
_entity.type
_entity.pdbx_description
1 polymer ?
#
loop_
_entity_poly.entity_id
_entity_poly.type
_entity_poly.pdbx_seq_one_letter_code
_entity_poly.pdbx_strand_id
1 'polypeptide(L)'
;MSRLIEQIAELTAFRDRDALDFSLASALRELLRPESIAIYRVVGAAGERRWLLRSRVGGSGAEAAADSLWSDLETLPALAALPHHALCLQGSRIVPLAGAPALTLFPLAADGEAMGVLEVRAPQPLAGDAQQLVCA
;
A
#
# COMPACT_ATOMS: atom_id res chain seq x y z
N MET A 1 -15.90 -13.27 29.05
CA MET A 1 -15.76 -14.23 27.92
C MET A 1 -16.13 -13.51 26.62
N SER A 2 -15.29 -12.59 26.13
CA SER A 2 -15.59 -11.81 24.91
C SER A 2 -14.36 -11.58 24.01
N ARG A 3 -13.16 -11.54 24.60
CA ARG A 3 -11.89 -11.31 23.89
C ARG A 3 -11.66 -12.23 22.68
N LEU A 4 -12.07 -13.50 22.75
CA LEU A 4 -11.86 -14.48 21.69
C LEU A 4 -12.81 -14.29 20.50
N ILE A 5 -14.06 -13.86 20.76
CA ILE A 5 -15.03 -13.54 19.71
C ILE A 5 -14.69 -12.20 19.06
N GLU A 6 -14.26 -11.21 19.85
CA GLU A 6 -13.72 -9.94 19.35
C GLU A 6 -12.48 -10.18 18.48
N GLN A 7 -11.54 -11.03 18.94
CA GLN A 7 -10.39 -11.43 18.15
C GLN A 7 -10.78 -12.16 16.87
N ILE A 8 -11.75 -13.08 16.89
CA ILE A 8 -12.22 -13.76 15.67
C ILE A 8 -12.89 -12.76 14.71
N ALA A 9 -13.71 -11.83 15.21
CA ALA A 9 -14.35 -10.80 14.41
C ALA A 9 -13.33 -9.84 13.80
N GLU A 10 -12.35 -9.40 14.58
CA GLU A 10 -11.19 -8.65 14.09
C GLU A 10 -10.46 -9.46 13.02
N LEU A 11 -10.14 -10.73 13.25
CA LEU A 11 -9.45 -11.60 12.29
C LEU A 11 -10.23 -11.79 10.99
N THR A 12 -11.56 -11.91 11.04
CA THR A 12 -12.40 -11.96 9.84
C THR A 12 -12.46 -10.61 9.13
N ALA A 13 -12.58 -9.51 9.87
CA ALA A 13 -12.55 -8.17 9.30
C ALA A 13 -11.18 -7.83 8.69
N PHE A 14 -10.09 -8.34 9.27
CA PHE A 14 -8.73 -8.24 8.72
C PHE A 14 -8.58 -9.04 7.43
N ARG A 15 -9.13 -10.26 7.38
CA ARG A 15 -9.12 -11.09 6.17
C ARG A 15 -9.94 -10.45 5.04
N ASP A 16 -11.06 -9.82 5.37
CA ASP A 16 -11.86 -9.04 4.41
C ASP A 16 -11.12 -7.79 3.93
N ARG A 17 -10.34 -7.13 4.80
CA ARG A 17 -9.52 -5.97 4.42
C ARG A 17 -8.36 -6.35 3.50
N ASP A 18 -7.74 -7.53 3.68
CA ASP A 18 -6.72 -8.03 2.75
C ASP A 18 -7.31 -8.33 1.38
N ALA A 19 -8.48 -8.99 1.35
CA ALA A 19 -9.22 -9.22 0.12
C ALA A 19 -9.57 -7.89 -0.57
N LEU A 20 -9.97 -6.87 0.20
CA LEU A 20 -10.28 -5.53 -0.32
C LEU A 20 -9.04 -4.84 -0.91
N ASP A 21 -7.92 -4.77 -0.18
CA ASP A 21 -6.69 -4.15 -0.68
C ASP A 21 -6.13 -4.92 -1.91
N PHE A 22 -6.29 -6.24 -1.97
CA PHE A 22 -5.95 -7.03 -3.16
C PHE A 22 -6.87 -6.75 -4.36
N SER A 23 -8.19 -6.71 -4.15
CA SER A 23 -9.17 -6.37 -5.19
C SER A 23 -8.95 -4.96 -5.72
N LEU A 24 -8.66 -3.99 -4.85
CA LEU A 24 -8.32 -2.62 -5.24
C LEU A 24 -7.06 -2.58 -6.11
N ALA A 25 -5.98 -3.23 -5.65
CA ALA A 25 -4.73 -3.27 -6.41
C ALA A 25 -4.90 -3.96 -7.78
N SER A 26 -5.71 -5.02 -7.84
CA SER A 26 -6.03 -5.72 -9.09
C SER A 26 -6.84 -4.84 -10.05
N ALA A 27 -7.89 -4.17 -9.57
CA ALA A 27 -8.71 -3.27 -10.39
C ALA A 27 -7.90 -2.09 -10.95
N LEU A 28 -7.05 -1.47 -10.11
CA LEU A 28 -6.16 -0.39 -10.56
C LEU A 28 -5.14 -0.89 -11.59
N ARG A 29 -4.63 -2.11 -11.43
CA ARG A 29 -3.73 -2.71 -12.41
C ARG A 29 -4.42 -2.96 -13.75
N GLU A 30 -5.66 -3.46 -13.75
CA GLU A 30 -6.42 -3.68 -14.98
C GLU A 30 -6.72 -2.36 -15.71
N LEU A 31 -7.05 -1.33 -14.96
CA LEU A 31 -7.44 -0.02 -15.49
C LEU A 31 -6.27 0.81 -16.00
N LEU A 32 -5.17 0.87 -15.23
CA LEU A 32 -4.00 1.69 -15.57
C LEU A 32 -2.94 0.92 -16.39
N ARG A 33 -3.02 -0.41 -16.41
CA ARG A 33 -2.02 -1.33 -17.01
C ARG A 33 -0.55 -1.01 -16.66
N PRO A 34 -0.21 -0.76 -15.39
CA PRO A 34 1.16 -0.57 -14.95
C PRO A 34 1.90 -1.92 -14.89
N GLU A 35 3.22 -1.89 -14.68
CA GLU A 35 4.01 -3.11 -14.43
C GLU A 35 3.59 -3.76 -13.10
N SER A 36 3.40 -2.95 -12.06
CA SER A 36 2.89 -3.42 -10.77
C SER A 36 2.17 -2.33 -9.99
N ILE A 37 1.23 -2.77 -9.14
CA ILE A 37 0.60 -1.97 -8.08
C ILE A 37 0.99 -2.59 -6.74
N ALA A 38 1.32 -1.76 -5.74
CA ALA A 38 1.46 -2.20 -4.35
C ALA A 38 0.78 -1.26 -3.36
N ILE A 39 0.21 -1.81 -2.29
CA ILE A 39 -0.42 -1.06 -1.20
C ILE A 39 0.37 -1.29 0.08
N TYR A 40 0.91 -0.22 0.64
CA TYR A 40 1.58 -0.21 1.93
C TYR A 40 0.69 0.49 2.97
N ARG A 41 0.66 -0.06 4.19
CA ARG A 41 0.06 0.58 5.37
C ARG A 41 1.11 0.79 6.43
N VAL A 42 0.87 1.76 7.31
CA VAL A 42 1.71 1.95 8.49
C VAL A 42 1.10 1.22 9.68
N VAL A 43 1.91 0.42 10.35
CA VAL A 43 1.53 -0.31 11.57
C VAL A 43 2.52 -0.06 12.71
N GLY A 44 2.09 -0.30 13.94
CA GLY A 44 2.88 -0.06 15.15
C GLY A 44 2.63 1.30 15.81
N ALA A 45 3.15 1.44 17.03
CA ALA A 45 3.01 2.66 17.83
C ALA A 45 3.94 3.78 17.35
N ALA A 46 3.71 5.01 17.85
CA ALA A 46 4.61 6.13 17.59
C ALA A 46 6.05 5.80 18.04
N GLY A 47 7.03 5.98 17.15
CA GLY A 47 8.44 5.62 17.39
C GLY A 47 8.83 4.25 16.83
N GLU A 48 7.88 3.33 16.65
CA GLU A 48 8.13 1.96 16.15
C GLU A 48 7.35 1.65 14.87
N ARG A 49 6.93 2.69 14.14
CA ARG A 49 6.14 2.55 12.92
C ARG A 49 6.93 1.78 11.85
N ARG A 50 6.25 0.80 11.24
CA ARG A 50 6.77 -0.02 10.15
C ARG A 50 5.83 -0.02 8.95
N TRP A 51 6.38 -0.32 7.78
CA TRP A 51 5.61 -0.57 6.57
C TRP A 51 5.12 -2.00 6.54
N LEU A 52 3.82 -2.17 6.34
CA LEU A 52 3.20 -3.46 6.06
C LEU A 52 2.73 -3.49 4.60
N LEU A 53 3.30 -4.37 3.78
CA LEU A 53 2.83 -4.60 2.41
C LEU A 53 1.54 -5.43 2.45
N ARG A 54 0.41 -4.80 2.12
CA ARG A 54 -0.91 -5.46 2.17
C ARG A 54 -1.24 -6.20 0.88
N SER A 55 -0.81 -5.65 -0.24
CA SER A 55 -0.99 -6.31 -1.54
C SER A 55 0.03 -5.77 -2.52
N ARG A 56 0.49 -6.65 -3.41
CA ARG A 56 1.22 -6.32 -4.63
C ARG A 56 0.70 -7.21 -5.75
N VAL A 57 0.39 -6.61 -6.88
CA VAL A 57 -0.08 -7.31 -8.08
C VAL A 57 0.81 -6.92 -9.26
N GLY A 58 1.35 -7.92 -9.98
CA GLY A 58 2.28 -7.73 -11.08
C GLY A 58 3.76 -7.68 -10.65
N GLY A 59 4.63 -7.23 -11.56
CA GLY A 59 6.09 -7.24 -11.37
C GLY A 59 6.78 -8.52 -11.88
N SER A 60 8.10 -8.60 -11.69
CA SER A 60 8.94 -9.68 -12.23
C SER A 60 8.77 -11.04 -11.52
N GLY A 61 8.10 -11.06 -10.37
CA GLY A 61 7.64 -12.28 -9.70
C GLY A 61 6.14 -12.39 -9.92
N ALA A 62 5.69 -13.41 -10.66
CA ALA A 62 4.31 -13.53 -11.15
C ALA A 62 3.24 -13.76 -10.06
N GLU A 63 3.63 -13.89 -8.80
CA GLU A 63 2.71 -14.11 -7.69
C GLU A 63 2.40 -12.80 -6.96
N ALA A 64 1.12 -12.66 -6.59
CA ALA A 64 0.70 -11.60 -5.70
C ALA A 64 1.48 -11.70 -4.38
N ALA A 65 2.11 -10.62 -3.97
CA ALA A 65 2.89 -10.58 -2.73
C ALA A 65 2.16 -9.77 -1.67
N ALA A 66 2.11 -10.30 -0.46
CA ALA A 66 1.67 -9.59 0.74
C ALA A 66 2.53 -10.07 1.91
N ASP A 67 2.86 -9.16 2.81
CA ASP A 67 3.45 -9.55 4.09
C ASP A 67 2.42 -10.35 4.87
N SER A 68 2.86 -11.39 5.58
CA SER A 68 1.97 -12.12 6.48
C SER A 68 1.46 -11.18 7.57
N LEU A 69 0.18 -11.26 7.90
CA LEU A 69 -0.40 -10.52 9.04
C LEU A 69 0.23 -10.92 10.39
N TRP A 70 0.88 -12.08 10.44
CA TRP A 70 1.60 -12.60 11.61
C TRP A 70 3.10 -12.33 11.56
N SER A 71 3.56 -11.52 10.60
CA SER A 71 4.96 -11.09 10.57
C SER A 71 5.27 -10.31 11.84
N ASP A 72 6.32 -10.71 12.53
CA ASP A 72 6.84 -9.96 13.67
C ASP A 72 7.14 -8.53 13.23
N LEU A 73 6.66 -7.54 13.98
CA LEU A 73 6.78 -6.11 13.63
C LEU A 73 8.23 -5.74 13.31
N GLU A 74 9.20 -6.33 14.00
CA GLU A 74 10.62 -6.06 13.78
C GLU A 74 11.16 -6.51 12.42
N THR A 75 10.51 -7.50 11.79
CA THR A 75 10.86 -8.00 10.45
C THR A 75 10.36 -7.10 9.33
N LEU A 76 9.36 -6.27 9.62
CA LEU A 76 8.79 -5.34 8.65
C LEU A 76 9.73 -4.16 8.40
N PRO A 77 9.78 -3.60 7.18
CA PRO A 77 10.63 -2.45 6.89
C PRO A 77 10.31 -1.26 7.79
N ALA A 78 11.34 -0.64 8.38
CA ALA A 78 11.18 0.63 9.09
C ALA A 78 10.69 1.74 8.15
N LEU A 79 10.02 2.77 8.67
CA LEU A 79 9.57 3.88 7.82
C LEU A 79 10.71 4.51 7.00
N ALA A 80 11.89 4.61 7.61
CA ALA A 80 13.10 5.15 6.98
C ALA A 80 13.64 4.27 5.82
N ALA A 81 13.27 3.00 5.74
CA ALA A 81 13.71 2.10 4.66
C ALA A 81 13.08 2.48 3.31
N LEU A 82 11.91 3.13 3.32
CA LEU A 82 11.23 3.64 2.13
C LEU A 82 11.03 5.15 2.23
N PRO A 83 12.09 5.96 2.02
CA PRO A 83 12.06 7.40 2.29
C PRO A 83 11.04 8.14 1.43
N HIS A 84 10.86 7.76 0.17
CA HIS A 84 9.87 8.38 -0.72
C HIS A 84 8.43 8.04 -0.30
N HIS A 85 8.18 6.84 0.23
CA HIS A 85 6.88 6.47 0.78
C HIS A 85 6.58 7.29 2.04
N ALA A 86 7.58 7.47 2.91
CA ALA A 86 7.44 8.32 4.09
C ALA A 86 7.15 9.78 3.70
N LEU A 87 7.81 10.30 2.66
CA LEU A 87 7.56 11.64 2.13
C LEU A 87 6.12 11.79 1.59
N CYS A 88 5.64 10.79 0.84
CA CYS A 88 4.27 10.76 0.32
C CYS A 88 3.23 10.76 1.46
N LEU A 89 3.45 9.90 2.46
CA LEU A 89 2.59 9.78 3.64
C LEU A 89 2.56 11.09 4.45
N GLN A 90 3.72 11.64 4.81
CA GLN A 90 3.83 12.84 5.65
C GLN A 90 3.29 14.09 4.95
N GLY A 91 3.55 14.23 3.65
CA GLY A 91 3.08 15.36 2.86
C GLY A 91 1.63 15.23 2.40
N SER A 92 1.01 14.06 2.59
CA SER A 92 -0.30 13.69 2.04
C SER A 92 -0.48 14.15 0.59
N ARG A 93 0.55 13.93 -0.24
CA ARG A 93 0.61 14.39 -1.63
C ARG A 93 1.17 13.33 -2.55
N ILE A 94 0.78 13.37 -3.82
CA ILE A 94 1.33 12.50 -4.85
C ILE A 94 2.82 12.80 -5.02
N VAL A 95 3.64 11.75 -5.03
CA VAL A 95 5.08 11.85 -5.26
C VAL A 95 5.45 11.07 -6.52
N PRO A 96 5.63 11.75 -7.66
CA PRO A 96 6.20 11.13 -8.85
C PRO A 96 7.72 11.04 -8.72
N LEU A 97 8.27 9.88 -9.06
CA LEU A 97 9.70 9.61 -9.11
C LEU A 97 10.05 9.17 -10.53
N ALA A 98 10.89 9.95 -11.19
CA ALA A 98 11.48 9.57 -12.46
C ALA A 98 12.46 8.41 -12.22
N GLY A 99 12.35 7.36 -13.03
CA GLY A 99 13.16 6.15 -12.94
C GLY A 99 12.86 5.17 -14.06
N ALA A 100 13.57 4.05 -14.08
CA ALA A 100 13.32 2.92 -14.98
C ALA A 100 13.20 1.64 -14.13
N PRO A 101 11.99 1.21 -13.76
CA PRO A 101 10.68 1.82 -14.10
C PRO A 101 10.36 3.08 -13.29
N ALA A 102 9.49 3.92 -13.85
CA ALA A 102 8.98 5.11 -13.19
C ALA A 102 8.01 4.72 -12.07
N LEU A 103 7.99 5.52 -11.01
CA LEU A 103 7.23 5.21 -9.82
C LEU A 103 6.38 6.42 -9.42
N THR A 104 5.10 6.19 -9.14
CA THR A 104 4.19 7.23 -8.64
C THR A 104 3.57 6.76 -7.34
N LEU A 105 3.72 7.54 -6.28
CA LEU A 105 3.19 7.25 -4.96
C LEU A 105 1.95 8.11 -4.72
N PHE A 106 0.87 7.49 -4.25
CA PHE A 106 -0.35 8.17 -3.85
C PHE A 106 -0.60 7.96 -2.35
N PRO A 107 -0.92 9.02 -1.59
CA PRO A 107 -1.27 8.86 -0.18
C PRO A 107 -2.64 8.18 -0.07
N LEU A 108 -2.75 7.19 0.81
CA LEU A 108 -4.02 6.59 1.18
C LEU A 108 -4.44 7.18 2.52
N ALA A 109 -5.39 8.11 2.48
CA ALA A 109 -5.93 8.77 3.67
C ALA A 109 -7.29 8.21 4.08
N ALA A 110 -7.52 8.10 5.38
CA ALA A 110 -8.82 7.86 5.99
C ALA A 110 -9.05 8.96 7.03
N ASP A 111 -10.23 9.56 7.06
CA ASP A 111 -10.60 10.63 8.00
C ASP A 111 -9.60 11.79 8.08
N GLY A 112 -8.96 12.13 6.96
CA GLY A 112 -7.97 13.21 6.86
C GLY A 112 -6.55 12.84 7.30
N GLU A 113 -6.31 11.61 7.77
CA GLU A 113 -4.98 11.11 8.10
C GLU A 113 -4.48 10.09 7.06
N ALA A 114 -3.31 10.35 6.50
CA ALA A 114 -2.63 9.41 5.62
C ALA A 114 -2.17 8.19 6.44
N MET A 115 -2.77 7.03 6.16
CA MET A 115 -2.49 5.76 6.85
C MET A 115 -1.68 4.77 5.99
N GLY A 116 -1.42 5.12 4.74
CA GLY A 116 -0.71 4.26 3.81
C GLY A 116 -0.33 4.96 2.53
N VAL A 117 0.26 4.18 1.63
CA VAL A 117 0.73 4.62 0.32
C VAL A 117 0.40 3.56 -0.72
N LEU A 118 -0.18 3.99 -1.84
CA LEU A 118 -0.30 3.20 -3.06
C LEU A 118 0.93 3.50 -3.93
N GLU A 119 1.69 2.47 -4.26
CA GLU A 119 2.80 2.50 -5.21
C GLU A 119 2.31 2.02 -6.58
N VAL A 120 2.49 2.85 -7.60
CA VAL A 120 2.30 2.48 -9.00
C VAL A 120 3.63 2.50 -9.72
N ARG A 121 4.01 1.35 -10.29
CA ARG A 121 5.25 1.18 -11.04
C ARG A 121 4.93 0.95 -12.50
N ALA A 122 5.43 1.81 -13.38
CA ALA A 122 5.14 1.76 -14.80
C ALA A 122 6.39 2.08 -15.62
N PRO A 123 6.43 1.73 -16.92
CA PRO A 123 7.60 2.00 -17.77
C PRO A 123 7.86 3.50 -17.94
N GLN A 124 6.80 4.32 -17.82
CA GLN A 124 6.82 5.77 -17.94
C GLN A 124 6.01 6.40 -16.79
N PRO A 125 6.29 7.67 -16.42
CA PRO A 125 5.48 8.37 -15.43
C PRO A 125 3.99 8.38 -15.81
N LEU A 126 3.11 8.19 -14.82
CA LEU A 126 1.66 8.26 -15.03
C LEU A 126 1.26 9.65 -15.55
N ALA A 127 0.50 9.68 -16.64
CA ALA A 127 -0.09 10.90 -17.19
C ALA A 127 -1.11 11.54 -16.21
N GLY A 128 -1.38 12.84 -16.37
CA GLY A 128 -2.29 13.59 -15.48
C GLY A 128 -3.67 12.94 -15.34
N ASP A 129 -4.30 12.54 -16.43
CA ASP A 129 -5.62 11.90 -16.43
C ASP A 129 -5.61 10.56 -15.67
N ALA A 130 -4.52 9.80 -15.78
CA ALA A 130 -4.35 8.54 -15.06
C ALA A 130 -4.13 8.76 -13.56
N GLN A 131 -3.46 9.86 -13.16
CA GLN A 131 -3.34 10.24 -11.75
C GLN A 131 -4.69 10.71 -11.19
N GLN A 132 -5.47 11.48 -11.97
CA GLN A 132 -6.81 11.91 -11.57
C GLN A 132 -7.74 10.74 -11.32
N LEU A 133 -7.65 9.70 -12.16
CA LEU A 133 -8.46 8.49 -12.01
C LEU A 133 -8.19 7.77 -10.67
N VAL A 134 -6.96 7.84 -10.16
CA VAL A 134 -6.59 7.26 -8.85
C VAL A 134 -7.08 8.12 -7.67
N CYS A 135 -7.21 9.43 -7.87
CA CYS A 135 -7.59 10.39 -6.83
C CYS A 135 -9.09 10.75 -6.80
N ALA A 136 -9.87 10.30 -7.79
CA ALA A 136 -11.31 10.51 -7.90
C ALA A 136 -12.09 9.65 -6.89
#